data_AF-A0A7X8H7S4-F1
#
_entry.id   AF-A0A7X8H7S4-F1
#
_cell.length_a   1.000
_cell.length_b   1.000
_cell.length_c   1.000
_cell.angle_alpha   90.00
_cell.angle_beta   90.00
_cell.angle_gamma   90.00
#
_symmetry.space_group_name_H-M   'P 1'
#
loop_
_entity.id
_entity.type
_entity.pdbx_description
1 polymer ?
#
loop_
_entity_poly.entity_id
_entity_poly.type
_entity_poly.pdbx_seq_one_letter_code
_entity_poly.pdbx_strand_id
1 'polypeptide(L)' 'MKTTHKIIIGDSRWMKEIPNETVHLVVTSPPYWQLKDYGNGTQIGFNDSYEEYINNLNLVWHECQRV' A
#
# COMPACT_ATOMS: atom_id res chain seq x y z
N MET A 1 20.60 -21.87 4.06
CA MET A 1 19.71 -21.30 5.10
C MET A 1 18.29 -21.30 4.55
N LYS A 2 17.27 -21.72 5.31
CA LYS A 2 15.88 -21.77 4.83
C LYS A 2 15.18 -20.45 5.20
N THR A 3 14.42 -19.88 4.28
CA THR A 3 13.64 -18.65 4.48
C THR A 3 12.14 -18.95 4.37
N THR A 4 11.32 -18.07 4.95
CA THR A 4 9.85 -18.12 4.85
C THR A 4 9.38 -16.86 4.12
N HIS A 5 8.54 -17.03 3.11
CA HIS A 5 7.98 -15.92 2.31
C HIS A 5 6.45 -15.98 2.41
N LYS A 6 5.81 -14.85 2.70
CA LYS A 6 4.35 -14.72 2.84
C LYS A 6 3.84 -13.74 1.79
N ILE A 7 2.85 -14.15 1.00
CA ILE A 7 2.14 -13.28 0.04
C ILE A 7 0.74 -13.04 0.60
N ILE A 8 0.35 -11.77 0.69
CA ILE A 8 -0.97 -11.35 1.15
C ILE A 8 -1.64 -10.61 -0.02
N ILE A 9 -2.84 -11.05 -0.39
CA ILE A 9 -3.68 -10.35 -1.37
C ILE A 9 -4.70 -9.53 -0.59
N GLY A 10 -4.52 -8.21 -0.56
CA GLY A 10 -5.32 -7.31 0.24
C GLY A 10 -5.07 -5.85 -0.10
N ASP A 11 -5.74 -4.95 0.59
CA ASP A 11 -5.59 -3.50 0.46
C ASP A 11 -4.45 -3.01 1.33
N SER A 12 -3.45 -2.32 0.76
CA SER A 12 -2.30 -1.80 1.50
C SER A 12 -2.65 -0.69 2.49
N ARG A 13 -3.87 -0.13 2.42
CA ARG A 13 -4.41 0.78 3.45
C ARG A 13 -4.77 0.03 4.74
N TRP A 14 -4.71 -1.30 4.73
CA TRP A 14 -5.04 -2.16 5.87
C TRP A 14 -4.15 -3.42 5.89
N MET A 15 -3.08 -3.42 6.69
CA MET A 15 -2.10 -4.51 6.81
C MET A 15 -2.26 -5.33 8.11
N LYS A 16 -3.48 -5.66 8.54
CA LYS A 16 -3.76 -6.35 9.82
C LYS A 16 -3.08 -7.71 9.99
N GLU A 17 -2.71 -8.34 8.88
CA GLU A 17 -2.06 -9.64 8.85
C GLU A 17 -0.59 -9.57 9.30
N ILE A 18 -0.07 -8.36 9.50
CA ILE A 18 1.28 -8.05 9.96
C ILE A 18 1.21 -7.33 11.32
N PRO A 19 1.84 -7.88 12.38
CA PRO A 19 1.91 -7.23 13.68
C PRO A 19 2.71 -5.93 13.65
N ASN A 20 2.54 -5.10 14.67
CA ASN A 20 3.27 -3.83 14.78
C ASN A 20 4.78 -4.07 14.98
N GLU A 21 5.62 -3.17 14.46
CA GLU A 21 7.06 -3.10 14.69
C GLU A 21 7.83 -4.40 14.36
N THR A 22 7.38 -5.14 13.34
CA THR A 22 7.99 -6.39 12.86
C THR A 22 8.72 -6.25 11.52
N VAL A 23 8.47 -5.17 10.77
CA VAL A 23 9.08 -4.93 9.46
C VAL A 23 10.29 -4.00 9.61
N HIS A 24 11.41 -4.42 9.03
CA HIS A 24 12.68 -3.67 9.11
C HIS A 24 12.89 -2.71 7.93
N LEU A 25 12.32 -3.03 6.77
CA LEU A 25 12.48 -2.28 5.53
C LEU A 25 11.23 -2.42 4.68
N VAL A 26 10.72 -1.29 4.20
CA VAL A 26 9.65 -1.23 3.20
C VAL A 26 10.24 -0.69 1.90
N VAL A 27 10.06 -1.42 0.81
CA VAL A 27 10.39 -0.98 -0.55
C VAL A 27 9.12 -1.05 -1.37
N THR A 28 8.74 0.07 -1.99
CA THR A 28 7.50 0.13 -2.77
C THR A 28 7.61 1.12 -3.94
N SER A 29 6.74 0.95 -4.92
CA SER A 29 6.42 1.95 -5.94
C SER A 29 4.89 2.07 -5.92
N PRO A 30 4.32 3.13 -5.32
CA PRO A 30 2.87 3.26 -5.23
C PRO A 30 2.24 3.31 -6.62
N PRO A 31 0.93 2.98 -6.74
CA PRO A 31 0.19 3.22 -7.97
C PRO A 31 0.41 4.65 -8.44
N TYR A 32 0.68 4.82 -9.73
CA TYR A 32 0.75 6.16 -10.29
C TYR A 32 -0.61 6.83 -10.12
N TRP A 33 -0.58 8.16 -9.98
CA TRP A 33 -1.77 8.99 -10.13
C TRP A 33 -2.32 8.87 -11.57
N GLN A 34 -2.99 9.88 -12.11
CA GLN A 34 -3.66 9.93 -13.42
C GLN A 34 -2.89 9.38 -14.67
N LEU A 35 -1.63 8.99 -14.53
CA LEU A 35 -0.81 8.34 -15.55
C LEU A 35 -1.29 6.92 -15.93
N LYS A 36 -1.82 6.12 -15.01
CA LYS A 36 -2.10 4.69 -15.30
C LYS A 36 -3.37 4.14 -14.65
N ASP A 37 -4.25 3.61 -15.49
CA ASP A 37 -5.36 2.73 -15.10
C ASP A 37 -4.86 1.28 -14.99
N TYR A 38 -5.03 0.68 -13.82
CA TYR A 38 -4.70 -0.71 -13.53
C TYR A 38 -5.92 -1.63 -13.68
N GLY A 39 -7.06 -1.11 -14.14
CA GLY A 39 -8.30 -1.86 -14.38
C GLY A 39 -9.00 -2.30 -13.10
N ASN A 40 -8.67 -1.67 -11.96
CA ASN A 40 -9.28 -1.96 -10.67
C ASN A 40 -9.99 -0.71 -10.15
N GLY A 41 -11.31 -0.77 -10.01
CA GLY A 41 -12.13 0.35 -9.53
C GLY A 41 -11.84 0.81 -8.09
N THR A 42 -11.03 0.07 -7.33
CA THR A 42 -10.57 0.46 -5.99
C THR A 42 -9.10 0.84 -5.94
N GLN A 43 -8.43 1.03 -7.09
CA GLN A 43 -7.04 1.48 -7.10
C GLN A 43 -6.91 2.89 -6.50
N ILE A 44 -5.75 3.17 -5.91
CA ILE A 44 -5.41 4.52 -5.47
C ILE A 44 -4.94 5.32 -6.69
N GLY A 45 -5.46 6.53 -6.88
CA GLY A 45 -4.90 7.56 -7.76
C GLY A 45 -5.62 7.78 -9.09
N PHE A 46 -6.06 6.76 -9.82
CA PHE A 46 -6.71 7.00 -11.12
C PHE A 46 -8.11 7.55 -10.91
N ASN A 47 -8.45 8.66 -11.59
CA ASN A 47 -9.66 9.47 -11.35
C ASN A 47 -9.81 10.09 -9.95
N ASP A 48 -8.84 9.94 -9.06
CA ASP A 48 -8.81 10.65 -7.78
C ASP A 48 -8.44 12.13 -8.00
N SER A 49 -9.02 13.03 -7.20
CA SER A 49 -8.42 14.33 -6.96
C SER A 49 -7.01 14.18 -6.37
N TYR A 50 -6.20 15.23 -6.47
CA TYR A 50 -4.86 15.20 -5.89
C TYR A 50 -4.91 14.95 -4.38
N GLU A 51 -5.85 15.59 -3.69
CA GLU A 51 -6.06 15.41 -2.25
C GLU A 51 -6.47 13.99 -1.90
N GLU A 52 -7.39 13.37 -2.64
CA GLU A 52 -7.79 11.97 -2.42
C GLU A 52 -6.62 11.00 -2.63
N TYR A 53 -5.84 11.20 -3.69
CA TYR A 53 -4.66 10.40 -3.97
C TYR A 53 -3.65 10.46 -2.81
N ILE A 54 -3.31 11.67 -2.36
CA ILE A 54 -2.36 11.86 -1.25
C ILE A 54 -2.91 11.30 0.07
N ASN A 55 -4.20 11.50 0.35
CA ASN A 55 -4.82 10.96 1.57
C ASN A 55 -4.81 9.43 1.58
N ASN A 56 -5.14 8.79 0.46
CA ASN A 56 -5.07 7.34 0.33
C ASN A 56 -3.64 6.81 0.51
N LEU A 57 -2.64 7.50 -0.03
CA LEU A 57 -1.24 7.14 0.20
C LEU A 57 -0.83 7.31 1.67
N ASN A 58 -1.29 8.36 2.35
CA ASN A 58 -1.02 8.56 3.78
C ASN A 58 -1.57 7.41 4.64
N LEU A 59 -2.71 6.84 4.30
CA LEU A 59 -3.22 5.63 4.97
C LEU A 59 -2.25 4.45 4.81
N VAL A 60 -1.67 4.27 3.62
CA VAL A 60 -0.66 3.23 3.37
C VAL A 60 0.64 3.53 4.15
N TRP A 61 1.07 4.78 4.18
CA TRP A 61 2.29 5.18 4.93
C TRP A 61 2.13 4.98 6.43
N HIS A 62 0.96 5.26 6.99
CA HIS A 62 0.65 4.97 8.38
C HIS A 62 0.75 3.47 8.69
N GLU A 63 0.24 2.62 7.80
CA GLU A 63 0.41 1.17 7.96
C GLU A 63 1.88 0.75 7.82
N CYS A 64 2.62 1.31 6.87
CA CYS A 64 4.06 1.05 6.71
C CYS A 64 4.88 1.44 7.95
N GLN A 65 4.49 2.50 8.65
CA GLN A 65 5.13 2.91 9.90
C GLN A 65 4.72 2.02 11.08
N ARG A 66 3.47 1.54 11.09
CA ARG A 66 2.91 0.71 12.16
C ARG A 66 3.58 -0.66 12.21
N VAL A 67 3.74 -1.31 11.05
CA VAL A 67 4.12 -2.74 10.92
C VAL A 67 5.57 -3.04 11.21
#